data_AF-A0A957SHL4-F1
#
_entry.id   AF-A0A957SHL4-F1
#
_cell.length_a   1.000
_cell.length_b   1.000
_cell.length_c   1.000
_cell.angle_alpha   90.00
_cell.angle_beta   90.00
_cell.angle_gamma   90.00
#
_symmetry.space_group_name_H-M   'P 1'
#
loop_
_entity.id
_entity.type
_entity.pdbx_description
1 polymer ?
#
loop_
_entity_poly.entity_id
_entity_poly.type
_entity_poly.pdbx_seq_one_letter_code
_entity_poly.pdbx_strand_id
1 'polypeptide(L)' 'MLKSINVSAFADPELDELVSGVPNLENSILLDLCAKAAGPILEIGSGYGRITIPLAERGFELVGVELCGPSVVAAR' A
#
# COMPACT_ATOMS: atom_id res chain seq x y z
N MET A 1 -19.95 16.97 9.56
CA MET A 1 -19.63 16.91 8.11
C MET A 1 -18.12 16.93 7.98
N LEU A 2 -17.51 15.89 7.42
CA LEU A 2 -16.07 15.88 7.17
C LEU A 2 -15.77 16.85 6.02
N LYS A 3 -14.69 17.64 6.12
CA LYS A 3 -14.24 18.49 5.01
C LYS A 3 -13.73 17.60 3.89
N SER A 4 -14.01 17.96 2.64
CA SER A 4 -13.39 17.32 1.48
C SER A 4 -11.87 17.51 1.53
N ILE A 5 -11.13 16.42 1.33
CA ILE A 5 -9.67 16.42 1.24
C ILE A 5 -9.31 16.27 -0.23
N ASN A 6 -8.34 17.06 -0.70
CA ASN A 6 -7.82 16.91 -2.05
C ASN A 6 -6.69 15.85 -2.06
N VAL A 7 -6.91 14.76 -2.79
CA VAL A 7 -5.95 13.66 -2.95
C VAL A 7 -5.37 13.57 -4.38
N SER A 8 -5.57 14.60 -5.21
CA SER A 8 -5.17 14.56 -6.62
C SER A 8 -3.66 14.36 -6.85
N ALA A 9 -2.83 14.73 -5.87
CA ALA A 9 -1.38 14.52 -5.93
C ALA A 9 -0.98 13.03 -5.98
N PHE A 10 -1.86 12.13 -5.54
CA PHE A 10 -1.60 10.69 -5.51
C PHE A 10 -2.15 9.97 -6.75
N ALA A 11 -2.74 10.68 -7.71
CA ALA A 11 -3.41 10.06 -8.86
C ALA A 11 -2.47 9.74 -10.04
N ASP A 12 -1.21 10.14 -9.97
CA ASP A 12 -0.21 9.93 -11.02
C ASP A 12 0.74 8.76 -10.64
N PRO A 13 0.63 7.60 -11.30
CA PRO A 13 1.45 6.43 -10.98
C PRO A 13 2.93 6.61 -11.35
N GLU A 14 3.22 7.36 -12.41
CA GLU A 14 4.60 7.58 -12.87
C GLU A 14 5.34 8.51 -11.91
N LEU A 15 4.67 9.57 -11.46
CA LEU A 15 5.22 10.47 -10.45
C LEU A 15 5.42 9.75 -9.11
N ASP A 16 4.46 8.91 -8.68
CA ASP A 16 4.57 8.17 -7.43
C ASP A 16 5.75 7.18 -7.44
N GLU A 17 5.96 6.49 -8.56
CA GLU A 17 7.09 5.58 -8.77
C GLU A 17 8.43 6.34 -8.76
N LEU A 18 8.49 7.50 -9.43
CA LEU A 18 9.67 8.35 -9.43
C LEU A 18 10.03 8.87 -8.02
N VAL A 19 9.04 9.27 -7.23
CA VAL A 19 9.27 9.88 -5.91
C VAL A 19 9.54 8.84 -4.83
N SER A 20 8.85 7.70 -4.87
CA SER A 20 8.97 6.69 -3.80
C SER A 20 10.03 5.63 -4.09
N GLY A 21 10.40 5.45 -5.36
CA GLY A 21 11.31 4.41 -5.79
C GLY A 21 10.77 3.00 -5.56
N VAL A 22 11.69 2.03 -5.52
CA VAL A 22 11.36 0.61 -5.34
C VAL A 22 11.39 0.28 -3.83
N PRO A 23 10.28 -0.24 -3.26
CA PRO A 23 10.29 -0.66 -1.86
C PRO A 23 11.23 -1.84 -1.63
N ASN A 24 11.97 -1.81 -0.52
CA ASN A 24 12.80 -2.92 -0.08
C ASN A 24 12.16 -3.60 1.13
N LEU A 25 11.46 -4.71 0.89
CA LEU A 25 10.80 -5.47 1.96
C LEU A 25 11.77 -6.28 2.81
N GLU A 26 12.84 -6.81 2.23
CA GLU A 26 13.79 -7.73 2.89
C GLU A 26 14.54 -7.06 4.05
N ASN A 27 14.79 -5.75 3.95
CA ASN A 27 15.42 -4.95 5.01
C ASN A 27 14.40 -4.10 5.78
N SER A 28 13.10 -4.44 5.70
CA SER A 28 12.04 -3.70 6.38
C SER A 28 11.52 -4.44 7.62
N ILE A 29 11.03 -3.69 8.60
CA ILE A 29 10.33 -4.23 9.76
C ILE A 29 8.97 -4.86 9.40
N LEU A 30 8.47 -4.65 8.18
CA LEU A 30 7.13 -5.06 7.77
C LEU A 30 6.99 -6.58 7.73
N LEU A 31 8.02 -7.31 7.29
CA LEU A 31 8.01 -8.78 7.29
C LEU A 31 7.90 -9.34 8.69
N ASP A 32 8.70 -8.82 9.63
CA ASP A 32 8.66 -9.23 11.04
C ASP A 32 7.31 -8.95 11.69
N LEU A 33 6.66 -7.83 11.33
CA LEU A 33 5.34 -7.48 11.84
C LEU A 33 4.26 -8.38 11.25
N CYS A 34 4.31 -8.68 9.94
CA CYS A 34 3.37 -9.58 9.29
C CYS A 34 3.48 -11.00 9.87
N ALA A 35 4.70 -11.50 10.10
CA ALA A 35 4.92 -12.81 10.69
C ALA A 35 4.42 -12.92 12.15
N LYS A 36 4.36 -11.79 12.87
CA LYS A 36 3.84 -11.71 14.25
C LYS A 36 2.33 -11.46 14.30
N ALA A 37 1.70 -11.13 13.18
CA ALA A 37 0.27 -10.87 13.15
C ALA A 37 -0.51 -12.16 13.44
N ALA A 38 -1.44 -12.10 14.39
CA ALA A 38 -2.32 -13.22 14.74
C ALA A 38 -3.67 -13.09 14.02
N GLY A 39 -3.65 -13.05 12.69
CA GLY A 39 -4.85 -12.95 11.85
C GLY A 39 -4.65 -12.09 10.58
N PRO A 40 -5.75 -11.77 9.86
CA PRO A 40 -5.71 -10.93 8.67
C PRO A 40 -5.14 -9.54 8.97
N ILE A 41 -4.37 -9.01 8.02
CA ILE A 41 -3.65 -7.73 8.15
C ILE A 41 -4.39 -6.66 7.35
N LEU A 42 -4.53 -5.47 7.93
CA LEU A 42 -5.07 -4.29 7.26
C LEU A 42 -3.95 -3.28 7.02
N GLU A 43 -3.74 -2.89 5.77
CA GLU A 43 -2.87 -1.77 5.39
C GLU A 43 -3.73 -0.53 5.09
N ILE A 44 -3.49 0.56 5.82
CA ILE A 44 -4.18 1.83 5.63
C ILE A 44 -3.29 2.75 4.80
N GLY A 45 -3.84 3.28 3.70
CA GLY A 45 -3.09 4.06 2.72
C GLY A 45 -2.24 3.16 1.82
N SER A 46 -2.83 2.08 1.30
CA SER A 46 -2.09 1.10 0.48
C SER A 46 -1.60 1.66 -0.87
N GLY A 47 -2.09 2.84 -1.29
CA GLY A 47 -1.72 3.48 -2.53
C GLY A 47 -1.83 2.53 -3.72
N TYR A 48 -0.71 2.37 -4.44
CA TYR A 48 -0.57 1.49 -5.60
C TYR A 48 -0.27 0.02 -5.24
N GLY A 49 -0.43 -0.39 -3.99
CA GLY A 49 -0.27 -1.79 -3.57
C GLY A 49 1.17 -2.31 -3.50
N ARG A 50 2.18 -1.45 -3.66
CA ARG A 50 3.60 -1.85 -3.75
C ARG A 50 4.17 -2.53 -2.50
N ILE A 51 3.46 -2.44 -1.38
CA ILE A 51 3.76 -3.16 -0.14
C ILE A 51 2.75 -4.29 0.04
N THR A 52 1.45 -3.98 -0.06
CA THR A 52 0.34 -4.93 0.11
C THR A 52 0.47 -6.16 -0.78
N ILE A 53 0.66 -5.97 -2.08
CA ILE A 53 0.64 -7.05 -3.07
C ILE A 53 1.86 -7.95 -2.91
N PRO A 54 3.11 -7.44 -2.83
CA PRO A 54 4.26 -8.32 -2.62
C PRO A 54 4.25 -9.05 -1.27
N LEU A 55 3.62 -8.51 -0.23
CA LEU A 55 3.41 -9.24 1.03
C LEU A 55 2.33 -10.32 0.87
N ALA A 56 1.24 -10.03 0.14
CA ALA A 56 0.20 -11.02 -0.15
C ALA A 56 0.74 -12.19 -1.00
N GLU A 57 1.59 -11.90 -1.99
CA GLU A 57 2.31 -12.91 -2.79
C GLU A 57 3.23 -13.80 -1.94
N ARG A 58 3.72 -13.29 -0.79
CA ARG A 58 4.49 -14.06 0.19
C ARG A 58 3.62 -14.91 1.13
N GLY A 59 2.30 -14.91 0.95
CA GLY A 59 1.35 -15.76 1.66
C GLY A 59 0.70 -15.12 2.89
N PHE A 60 0.89 -13.82 3.13
CA PHE A 60 0.17 -13.11 4.17
C PHE A 60 -1.26 -12.78 3.72
N GLU A 61 -2.24 -12.94 4.62
CA GLU A 61 -3.62 -12.52 4.36
C GLU A 61 -3.76 -11.01 4.62
N LEU A 62 -3.93 -10.22 3.55
CA LEU A 62 -3.93 -8.76 3.61
C LEU A 62 -5.16 -8.14 2.94
N VAL A 63 -5.61 -7.02 3.50
CA VAL A 63 -6.55 -6.08 2.89
C VAL A 63 -5.89 -4.71 2.85
N GLY A 64 -5.77 -4.12 1.66
CA GLY A 64 -5.35 -2.73 1.48
C GLY A 64 -6.56 -1.80 1.40
N VAL A 65 -6.51 -0.67 2.11
CA VAL A 65 -7.52 0.40 2.01
C VAL A 65 -6.82 1.68 1.59
N GLU A 66 -7.36 2.33 0.57
CA GLU A 66 -6.84 3.58 0.01
C GLU A 66 -7.98 4.52 -0.34
N LEU A 67 -7.75 5.83 -0.15
CA LEU A 67 -8.71 6.88 -0.39
C LEU A 67 -8.67 7.37 -1.85
N CYS A 68 -7.50 7.40 -2.47
CA CYS A 68 -7.29 7.78 -3.85
C CYS A 68 -7.72 6.64 -4.79
N GLY A 69 -8.94 6.74 -5.32
CA GLY A 69 -9.48 5.76 -6.28
C GLY A 69 -8.55 5.44 -7.46
N PRO A 70 -7.95 6.44 -8.14
CA PRO A 70 -6.98 6.18 -9.21
C PRO A 70 -5.80 5.29 -8.78
N SER A 71 -5.26 5.46 -7.56
CA SER A 71 -4.15 4.65 -7.07
C SER A 71 -4.55 3.18 -6.89
N VAL A 72 -5.78 2.93 -6.38
CA VAL A 72 -6.32 1.56 -6.24
C VAL A 72 -6.51 0.88 -7.59
N VAL A 73 -7.05 1.61 -8.58
CA VAL A 73 -7.29 1.06 -9.93
C VAL A 73 -5.98 0.67 -10.61
N ALA A 74 -4.90 1.39 -10.32
CA ALA A 74 -3.57 1.13 -10.87
C ALA A 74 -2.68 0.23 -9.97
N ALA A 75 -3.22 -0.31 -8.88
CA ALA A 75 -2.45 -1.14 -7.96
C ALA A 75 -2.00 -2.44 -8.64
N ARG A 76 -0.73 -2.81 -8.41
CA ARG A 76 -0.07 -3.96 -9.05
C ARG A 76 1.01 -4.56 -8.16
#